data_AF-A0A7S1ULZ5-F1
#
_entry.id   AF-A0A7S1ULZ5-F1
#
_cell.length_a   1.000
_cell.length_b   1.000
_cell.length_c   1.000
_cell.angle_alpha   90.00
_cell.angle_beta   90.00
_cell.angle_gamma   90.00
#
_symmetry.space_group_name_H-M   'P 1'
#
loop_
_entity.id
_entity.type
_entity.pdbx_description
1 polymer ?
#
loop_
_entity_poly.entity_id
_entity_poly.type
_entity_poly.pdbx_seq_one_letter_code
_entity_poly.pdbx_strand_id
1 'polypeptide(L)'
;PSQWSKAGKKLLNLVKGYEIGPSSLSNISHKRNCKGTGSDFEEDAYLSVVARSWDDKMIPVFDMMNHRNGNWTNVESNSAHKGRDIFVFASRDIAANEQMYLSYNECT
;
A
#
# COMPACT_ATOMS: atom_id res chain seq x y z
N PRO A 1 8.40 6.56 -7.21
CA PRO A 1 8.75 5.93 -5.91
C PRO A 1 10.28 5.93 -5.70
N SER A 2 10.74 6.18 -4.47
CA SER A 2 12.17 6.30 -4.12
C SER A 2 12.96 5.02 -4.47
N GLN A 3 12.34 3.85 -4.27
CA GLN A 3 12.93 2.52 -4.51
C GLN A 3 13.09 2.11 -5.99
N TRP A 4 12.60 2.90 -6.95
CA TRP A 4 12.71 2.53 -8.37
C TRP A 4 14.08 2.89 -8.94
N SER A 5 14.59 2.04 -9.84
CA SER A 5 15.78 2.31 -10.63
C SER A 5 15.60 3.59 -11.47
N LYS A 6 16.71 4.23 -11.86
CA LYS A 6 16.66 5.43 -12.72
C LYS A 6 15.87 5.17 -14.02
N ALA A 7 16.02 3.97 -14.59
CA ALA A 7 15.27 3.54 -15.76
C ALA A 7 13.77 3.39 -15.46
N GLY A 8 13.40 2.78 -14.34
CA GLY A 8 11.99 2.64 -13.93
C GLY A 8 11.31 3.98 -13.72
N LYS A 9 12.02 4.95 -13.12
CA LYS A 9 11.52 6.33 -12.95
C LYS A 9 11.29 7.02 -14.30
N LYS A 10 12.20 6.82 -15.26
CA LYS A 10 12.10 7.37 -16.62
C LYS A 10 10.94 6.75 -17.41
N LEU A 11 10.76 5.43 -17.31
CA LEU A 11 9.65 4.72 -17.93
C LEU A 11 8.30 5.17 -17.35
N LEU A 12 8.23 5.34 -16.03
CA LEU A 12 7.05 5.87 -15.36
C LEU A 12 6.65 7.23 -15.92
N ASN A 13 7.60 8.13 -16.14
CA ASN A 13 7.33 9.46 -16.70
C ASN A 13 6.88 9.41 -18.17
N LEU A 14 7.34 8.42 -18.93
CA LEU A 14 6.97 8.22 -20.34
C LEU A 14 5.55 7.66 -20.50
N VAL A 15 5.14 6.76 -19.61
CA VAL A 15 3.80 6.17 -19.58
C VAL A 15 2.75 7.14 -19.02
N LYS A 16 3.17 8.11 -18.21
CA LYS A 16 2.31 8.99 -17.40
C LYS A 16 1.69 10.22 -18.06
N GLY A 17 1.90 10.47 -19.36
CA GLY A 17 1.38 11.62 -20.12
C GLY A 17 0.64 12.71 -19.31
N TYR A 18 1.33 13.80 -18.99
CA TYR A 18 0.85 15.02 -18.29
C TYR A 18 -0.19 14.82 -17.15
N GLU A 19 0.32 14.92 -15.92
CA GLU A 19 -0.35 15.35 -14.67
C GLU A 19 -1.73 14.75 -14.31
N ILE A 20 -1.74 13.55 -13.71
CA ILE A 20 -2.37 13.34 -12.39
C ILE A 20 -1.60 12.24 -11.65
N GLY A 21 -0.73 12.63 -10.72
CA GLY A 21 -0.18 11.72 -9.73
C GLY A 21 0.08 12.51 -8.47
N PRO A 22 -0.25 12.00 -7.28
CA PRO A 22 -0.09 12.77 -6.05
C PRO A 22 1.35 13.25 -5.97
N SER A 23 1.53 14.56 -5.84
CA SER A 23 2.77 15.33 -5.99
C SER A 23 3.81 15.04 -4.89
N SER A 24 3.72 13.89 -4.23
CA SER A 24 4.32 13.70 -2.91
C SER A 24 4.54 12.24 -2.49
N LEU A 25 4.69 11.27 -3.41
CA LEU A 25 5.08 9.91 -3.02
C LEU A 25 6.51 9.82 -2.41
N SER A 26 7.29 10.90 -2.48
CA SER A 26 8.65 11.02 -1.92
C SER A 26 8.76 12.00 -0.75
N ASN A 27 7.65 12.57 -0.29
CA ASN A 27 7.62 13.54 0.82
C ASN A 27 6.88 12.93 2.03
N ILE A 28 7.16 11.67 2.31
CA ILE A 28 6.67 10.96 3.49
C ILE A 28 7.79 11.06 4.51
N SER A 29 7.56 11.81 5.59
CA SER A 29 8.51 11.94 6.70
C SER A 29 7.79 12.30 7.98
N HIS A 30 8.05 11.56 9.05
CA HIS A 30 7.42 11.79 10.35
C HIS A 30 7.75 13.20 10.87
N LYS A 31 9.03 13.60 10.75
CA LYS A 31 9.48 14.94 11.14
C LYS A 31 8.69 16.06 10.46
N ARG A 32 8.39 15.91 9.17
CA ARG A 32 7.65 16.95 8.40
C ARG A 32 6.15 16.91 8.68
N ASN A 33 5.57 15.71 8.73
CA ASN A 33 4.13 15.52 8.77
C ASN A 33 3.57 15.60 10.20
N CYS A 34 4.38 15.25 11.20
CA CYS A 34 3.98 15.14 12.61
C CYS A 34 4.82 16.01 13.55
N LYS A 35 5.79 16.79 13.04
CA LYS A 35 6.73 17.61 13.84
C LYS A 35 7.51 16.78 14.88
N GLY A 36 7.81 15.53 14.53
CA GLY A 36 8.49 14.58 15.41
C GLY A 36 9.91 15.00 15.81
N THR A 37 10.48 14.26 16.77
CA THR A 37 11.81 14.49 17.32
C THR A 37 12.92 14.18 16.30
N GLY A 38 12.58 13.40 15.27
CA GLY A 38 13.51 12.95 14.23
C GLY A 38 14.30 11.72 14.64
N SER A 39 13.83 10.96 15.64
CA SER A 39 14.38 9.64 15.96
C SER A 39 14.03 8.61 14.89
N ASP A 40 14.93 7.65 14.67
CA ASP A 40 14.72 6.57 13.69
C ASP A 40 13.50 5.73 14.04
N PHE A 41 13.26 5.50 15.34
CA PHE A 41 12.09 4.74 15.82
C PHE A 41 10.76 5.41 15.43
N GLU A 42 10.65 6.74 15.59
CA GLU A 42 9.45 7.46 15.19
C GLU A 42 9.24 7.42 13.66
N GLU A 43 10.33 7.53 12.90
CA GLU A 43 10.26 7.46 11.44
C GLU A 43 9.85 6.04 10.98
N ASP A 44 10.43 4.99 11.56
CA ASP A 44 10.09 3.60 11.25
C ASP A 44 8.64 3.26 11.64
N ALA A 45 8.18 3.72 12.80
CA ALA A 45 6.79 3.55 13.24
C ALA A 45 5.83 4.26 12.27
N TYR A 46 6.13 5.51 11.90
CA TYR A 46 5.34 6.28 10.95
C TYR A 46 5.29 5.63 9.56
N LEU A 47 6.44 5.20 9.04
CA LEU A 47 6.52 4.53 7.74
C LEU A 47 5.82 3.17 7.75
N SER A 48 5.81 2.48 8.88
CA SER A 48 5.06 1.23 9.04
C SER A 48 3.56 1.46 8.92
N VAL A 49 3.04 2.50 9.57
CA VAL A 49 1.62 2.90 9.45
C VAL A 49 1.32 3.28 8.01
N VAL A 50 2.04 4.24 7.43
CA VAL A 50 1.79 4.71 6.04
C VAL A 50 1.83 3.59 5.01
N ALA A 51 2.67 2.57 5.20
CA ALA A 51 2.81 1.48 4.24
C ALA A 51 1.77 0.36 4.38
N ARG A 52 1.11 0.22 5.54
CA ARG A 52 0.31 -0.97 5.88
C ARG A 52 -1.07 -0.69 6.47
N SER A 53 -1.29 0.47 7.05
CA SER A 53 -2.57 0.76 7.72
C SER A 53 -3.67 1.10 6.73
N TRP A 54 -4.89 0.74 7.11
CA TRP A 54 -6.15 1.27 6.59
C TRP A 54 -6.44 2.62 7.26
N ASP A 55 -5.61 3.62 6.99
CA ASP A 55 -5.56 4.95 7.64
C ASP A 55 -5.29 4.94 9.16
N ASP A 56 -6.14 4.30 9.96
CA ASP A 56 -6.10 4.26 11.43
C ASP A 56 -5.93 2.86 12.02
N LYS A 57 -6.08 1.80 11.19
CA LYS A 57 -6.03 0.40 11.65
C LYS A 57 -4.96 -0.40 10.92
N MET A 58 -4.24 -1.22 11.68
CA MET A 58 -3.37 -2.27 11.15
C MET A 58 -3.95 -3.63 11.51
N ILE A 59 -4.06 -4.52 10.54
CA ILE A 59 -4.65 -5.84 10.67
C ILE A 59 -3.55 -6.89 10.48
N PRO A 60 -3.12 -7.56 11.55
CA PRO A 60 -2.14 -8.64 11.45
C PRO A 60 -2.57 -9.71 10.44
N VAL A 61 -1.59 -10.33 9.78
CA VAL A 61 -1.78 -11.31 8.68
C VAL A 61 -2.32 -10.69 7.39
N PHE A 62 -3.36 -9.86 7.45
CA PHE A 62 -3.89 -9.17 6.28
C PHE A 62 -2.87 -8.21 5.66
N ASP A 63 -2.22 -7.38 6.49
CA ASP A 63 -1.24 -6.38 6.07
C ASP A 63 0.08 -6.97 5.50
N MET A 64 0.18 -8.29 5.45
CA MET A 64 1.30 -9.03 4.84
C MET A 64 1.02 -9.44 3.39
N MET A 65 -0.24 -9.39 2.95
CA MET A 65 -0.62 -9.69 1.58
C MET A 65 -0.21 -8.52 0.68
N ASN A 66 0.37 -8.81 -0.49
CA ASN A 66 0.96 -7.77 -1.33
C ASN A 66 -0.04 -7.12 -2.28
N HIS A 67 0.26 -5.89 -2.68
CA HIS A 67 -0.47 -5.20 -3.73
C HIS A 67 -0.19 -5.76 -5.13
N ARG A 68 -1.23 -6.14 -5.88
CA ARG A 68 -1.15 -6.32 -7.34
C ARG A 68 -2.52 -6.18 -8.00
N ASN A 69 -2.59 -5.36 -9.05
CA ASN A 69 -3.83 -5.06 -9.76
C ASN A 69 -4.06 -5.95 -10.99
N GLY A 70 -5.31 -5.97 -11.46
CA GLY A 70 -5.75 -6.64 -12.67
C GLY A 70 -5.91 -8.15 -12.47
N ASN A 71 -5.57 -8.94 -13.49
CA ASN A 71 -5.76 -10.40 -13.49
C ASN A 71 -4.95 -11.15 -12.42
N TRP A 72 -4.08 -10.45 -11.70
CA TRP A 72 -3.25 -11.01 -10.64
C TRP A 72 -3.92 -10.96 -9.27
N THR A 73 -4.87 -10.05 -9.07
CA THR A 73 -5.66 -9.98 -7.84
C THR A 73 -6.41 -11.29 -7.68
N ASN A 74 -6.33 -11.88 -6.49
CA ASN A 74 -6.96 -13.15 -6.19
C ASN A 74 -7.56 -13.19 -4.78
N VAL A 75 -7.44 -12.10 -4.03
CA VAL A 75 -8.03 -11.92 -2.71
C VAL A 75 -8.75 -10.57 -2.65
N GLU A 76 -9.92 -10.58 -2.00
CA GLU A 76 -10.73 -9.43 -1.67
C GLU A 76 -11.04 -9.42 -0.17
N SER A 77 -11.46 -8.26 0.35
CA SER A 77 -11.90 -8.12 1.73
C SER A 77 -13.05 -7.15 1.88
N ASN A 78 -13.79 -7.25 2.98
CA ASN A 78 -14.61 -6.13 3.44
C ASN A 78 -13.72 -4.99 3.97
N SER A 79 -14.35 -3.87 4.34
CA SER A 79 -13.64 -2.70 4.89
C SER A 79 -13.32 -2.88 6.37
N ALA A 80 -12.09 -2.52 6.77
CA ALA A 80 -11.65 -2.45 8.17
C ALA A 80 -12.47 -1.45 9.02
N HIS A 81 -13.21 -0.53 8.39
CA HIS A 81 -14.08 0.45 9.04
C HIS A 81 -15.54 0.02 9.11
N LYS A 82 -15.90 -1.11 8.49
CA LYS A 82 -17.27 -1.64 8.49
C LYS A 82 -17.34 -2.95 9.26
N GLY A 83 -17.97 -2.91 10.43
CA GLY A 83 -18.22 -4.09 11.27
C GLY A 83 -17.13 -4.34 12.31
N ARG A 84 -17.18 -5.51 12.96
CA ARG A 84 -16.21 -5.93 13.99
C ARG A 84 -15.07 -6.78 13.43
N ASP A 85 -15.36 -7.57 12.39
CA ASP A 85 -14.44 -8.54 11.82
C ASP A 85 -14.10 -8.19 10.38
N ILE A 86 -12.85 -8.48 10.00
CA ILE A 86 -12.40 -8.45 8.62
C ILE A 86 -12.58 -9.85 8.02
N PHE A 87 -13.30 -9.93 6.91
CA PHE A 87 -13.46 -11.12 6.10
C PHE A 87 -12.59 -10.98 4.87
N VAL A 88 -11.74 -11.97 4.66
CA VAL A 88 -10.81 -12.05 3.54
C VAL A 88 -11.14 -13.30 2.76
N PHE A 89 -11.43 -13.16 1.48
CA PHE A 89 -11.90 -14.25 0.65
C PHE A 89 -11.21 -14.25 -0.70
N ALA A 90 -11.07 -15.44 -1.27
CA ALA A 90 -10.50 -15.59 -2.60
C ALA A 90 -11.52 -15.12 -3.65
N SER A 91 -11.10 -14.26 -4.59
CA SER A 91 -11.94 -13.83 -5.72
C SER A 91 -11.88 -14.79 -6.91
N ARG A 92 -10.93 -15.72 -6.89
CA ARG A 92 -10.78 -16.84 -7.83
C ARG A 92 -9.99 -17.97 -7.18
N ASP A 93 -9.89 -19.10 -7.88
CA ASP A 93 -9.01 -20.19 -7.46
C ASP A 93 -7.55 -19.70 -7.33
N ILE A 94 -6.92 -20.10 -6.22
CA ILE A 94 -5.52 -19.81 -5.89
C ILE A 94 -4.78 -21.15 -5.89
N ALA A 95 -3.82 -21.30 -6.80
CA ALA A 95 -3.05 -22.54 -6.89
C ALA A 95 -2.13 -22.72 -5.67
N ALA A 96 -1.74 -23.96 -5.38
CA ALA A 96 -0.73 -24.22 -4.36
C ALA A 96 0.57 -23.46 -4.67
N ASN A 97 1.13 -22.78 -3.68
CA ASN A 97 2.29 -21.88 -3.79
C ASN A 97 2.06 -20.60 -4.60
N GLU A 98 0.85 -20.34 -5.09
CA GLU A 98 0.52 -19.04 -5.65
C GLU A 98 0.44 -17.99 -4.53
N GLN A 99 1.02 -16.81 -4.77
CA GLN A 99 0.95 -15.71 -3.83
C GLN A 99 -0.46 -15.10 -3.82
N MET A 100 -0.94 -14.79 -2.61
CA MET A 100 -2.14 -13.98 -2.40
C MET A 100 -1.83 -12.51 -2.67
N TYR A 101 -2.64 -11.89 -3.53
CA TYR A 101 -2.56 -10.48 -3.90
C TYR A 101 -3.92 -9.80 -3.76
N LEU A 102 -3.91 -8.63 -3.12
CA LEU A 102 -5.05 -7.72 -3.07
C LEU A 102 -4.76 -6.41 -3.81
N SER A 103 -5.82 -5.63 -4.04
CA SER A 103 -5.71 -4.23 -4.45
C SER A 103 -5.67 -3.34 -3.22
N TYR A 104 -4.67 -2.46 -3.13
CA TYR A 104 -4.60 -1.38 -2.13
C TYR A 104 -5.31 -0.11 -2.64
N ASN A 105 -5.84 -0.16 -3.87
CA ASN A 105 -6.65 0.94 -4.37
C ASN A 105 -8.03 0.82 -3.70
N GLU A 106 -8.22 1.57 -2.62
CA GLU A 106 -9.51 1.70 -1.93
C GLU A 106 -10.50 2.63 -2.67
N CYS A 107 -10.38 2.73 -4.00
CA CYS A 107 -11.36 3.46 -4.80
C CYS A 107 -12.63 2.59 -4.97
N THR A 108 -13.52 2.65 -4.00
CA THR A 108 -14.92 2.22 -4.14
C THR A 108 -15.85 3.41 -4.22
#